data_AF-A0A2N5M3R3-F1
#
_entry.id   AF-A0A2N5M3R3-F1
#
_cell.length_a   1.000
_cell.length_b   1.000
_cell.length_c   1.000
_cell.angle_alpha   90.00
_cell.angle_beta   90.00
_cell.angle_gamma   90.00
#
_symmetry.space_group_name_H-M   'P 1'
#
loop_
_entity.id
_entity.type
_entity.pdbx_description
1 polymer ?
#
loop_
_entity_poly.entity_id
_entity_poly.type
_entity_poly.pdbx_seq_one_letter_code
_entity_poly.pdbx_strand_id
1 'polypeptide(L)'
;MTDEKNYLEDMDRITEAFFRFKNKLIEEKYEELPVKMTTTKYRMLKTIKQTDQCMVADIVRNLELSSGATTLILNKLEEENLLTRKRYEKDRRIVFLRLTKQGEDILHKISESRKDFFTAALKTLTDDEKMQLMHLLQKITVDMDL
;
A
#
# COMPACT_ATOMS: atom_id res chain seq x y z
N MET A 1 -17.30 6.16 -36.04
CA MET A 1 -17.30 4.81 -35.43
C MET A 1 -15.89 4.19 -35.39
N THR A 2 -14.81 4.99 -35.41
CA THR A 2 -13.43 4.49 -35.44
C THR A 2 -12.64 4.83 -34.16
N ASP A 3 -13.21 5.58 -33.22
CA ASP A 3 -12.49 6.03 -32.01
C ASP A 3 -12.67 5.12 -30.79
N GLU A 4 -13.81 4.43 -30.66
CA GLU A 4 -14.13 3.71 -29.43
C GLU A 4 -13.36 2.39 -29.28
N LYS A 5 -13.04 1.73 -30.41
CA LYS A 5 -12.28 0.48 -30.42
C LYS A 5 -10.79 0.69 -30.11
N ASN A 6 -10.20 1.77 -30.61
CA ASN A 6 -8.81 2.13 -30.31
C ASN A 6 -8.66 2.58 -28.85
N TYR A 7 -9.66 3.27 -28.30
CA TYR A 7 -9.64 3.70 -26.90
C TYR A 7 -9.58 2.53 -25.91
N LEU A 8 -10.37 1.48 -26.11
CA LEU A 8 -10.33 0.29 -25.25
C LEU A 8 -8.97 -0.42 -25.32
N GLU A 9 -8.41 -0.58 -26.52
CA GLU A 9 -7.09 -1.19 -26.69
C GLU A 9 -5.97 -0.37 -26.02
N ASP A 10 -6.04 0.96 -26.08
CA ASP A 10 -5.09 1.83 -25.38
C ASP A 10 -5.29 1.78 -23.86
N MET A 11 -6.52 1.69 -23.37
CA MET A 11 -6.81 1.51 -21.95
C MET A 11 -6.31 0.16 -21.42
N ASP A 12 -6.42 -0.91 -22.20
CA ASP A 12 -5.86 -2.21 -21.85
C ASP A 12 -4.33 -2.14 -21.76
N ARG A 13 -3.67 -1.51 -22.75
CA ARG A 13 -2.21 -1.29 -22.73
C ARG A 13 -1.76 -0.49 -21.51
N ILE A 14 -2.51 0.56 -21.16
CA ILE A 14 -2.24 1.38 -19.96
C ILE A 14 -2.40 0.51 -18.70
N THR A 15 -3.48 -0.26 -18.61
CA THR A 15 -3.76 -1.14 -17.46
C THR A 15 -2.68 -2.20 -17.30
N GLU A 16 -2.25 -2.84 -18.38
CA GLU A 16 -1.13 -3.77 -18.37
C GLU A 16 0.19 -3.10 -17.96
N ALA A 17 0.45 -1.88 -18.45
CA ALA A 17 1.63 -1.12 -18.05
C ALA A 17 1.61 -0.82 -16.55
N PHE A 18 0.45 -0.42 -15.99
CA PHE A 18 0.27 -0.26 -14.54
C PHE A 18 0.45 -1.56 -13.77
N PHE A 19 -0.03 -2.70 -14.30
CA PHE A 19 0.15 -3.99 -13.66
C PHE A 19 1.62 -4.42 -13.63
N ARG A 20 2.33 -4.30 -14.77
CA ARG A 20 3.79 -4.54 -14.84
C ARG A 20 4.55 -3.61 -13.91
N PHE A 21 4.17 -2.33 -13.88
CA PHE A 21 4.74 -1.32 -13.00
C PHE A 21 4.57 -1.71 -11.52
N LYS A 22 3.36 -2.10 -11.13
CA LYS A 22 3.03 -2.53 -9.77
C LYS A 22 3.76 -3.82 -9.39
N ASN A 23 3.81 -4.81 -10.27
CA ASN A 23 4.50 -6.07 -9.99
C ASN A 23 6.00 -5.87 -9.85
N LYS A 24 6.63 -5.08 -10.72
CA LYS A 24 8.05 -4.74 -10.60
C LYS A 24 8.37 -4.06 -9.26
N LEU A 25 7.50 -3.15 -8.82
CA LEU A 25 7.64 -2.48 -7.52
C LEU A 25 7.47 -3.44 -6.33
N ILE A 26 6.63 -4.46 -6.46
CA ILE A 26 6.32 -5.43 -5.41
C ILE A 26 7.35 -6.57 -5.36
N GLU A 27 7.65 -7.20 -6.48
CA GLU A 27 8.43 -8.45 -6.57
C GLU A 27 9.92 -8.22 -6.29
N GLU A 28 10.57 -7.29 -6.99
CA GLU A 28 12.02 -7.07 -6.85
C GLU A 28 12.42 -6.66 -5.43
N LYS A 29 11.49 -6.05 -4.69
CA LYS A 29 11.83 -5.36 -3.43
C LYS A 29 11.24 -6.01 -2.20
N TYR A 30 10.15 -6.77 -2.33
CA TYR A 30 9.70 -7.63 -1.23
C TYR A 30 10.56 -8.87 -1.07
N GLU A 31 11.24 -9.33 -2.13
CA GLU A 31 12.18 -10.46 -2.06
C GLU A 31 13.49 -10.11 -1.33
N GLU A 32 13.92 -8.85 -1.37
CA GLU A 32 15.11 -8.36 -0.64
C GLU A 32 14.85 -8.13 0.86
N LEU A 33 13.58 -8.18 1.30
CA LEU A 33 13.24 -7.99 2.71
C LEU A 33 13.52 -9.25 3.53
N PRO A 34 13.90 -9.10 4.81
CA PRO A 34 14.14 -10.24 5.71
C PRO A 34 12.87 -11.03 6.05
N VAL A 35 11.70 -10.60 5.58
CA VAL A 35 10.38 -11.19 5.82
C VAL A 35 9.58 -11.20 4.53
N LYS A 36 8.75 -12.22 4.33
CA LYS A 36 7.86 -12.29 3.16
C LYS A 36 6.76 -11.24 3.28
N MET A 37 6.93 -10.16 2.51
CA MET A 37 5.98 -9.06 2.46
C MET A 37 4.91 -9.29 1.38
N THR A 38 3.70 -8.80 1.64
CA THR A 38 2.60 -8.78 0.66
C THR A 38 1.97 -7.39 0.65
N THR A 39 1.24 -7.04 -0.41
CA THR A 39 0.54 -5.76 -0.50
C THR A 39 -0.36 -5.50 0.72
N THR A 40 -1.08 -6.53 1.19
CA THR A 40 -1.97 -6.40 2.35
C THR A 40 -1.18 -6.18 3.65
N LYS A 41 -0.10 -6.93 3.88
CA LYS A 41 0.79 -6.72 5.02
C LYS A 41 1.38 -5.31 5.03
N TYR A 42 1.86 -4.84 3.87
CA TYR A 42 2.39 -3.49 3.71
C TYR A 42 1.32 -2.43 4.02
N ARG A 43 0.11 -2.58 3.47
CA ARG A 43 -1.01 -1.66 3.75
C ARG A 43 -1.34 -1.62 5.24
N MET A 44 -1.38 -2.76 5.93
CA MET A 44 -1.57 -2.79 7.39
C MET A 44 -0.50 -2.01 8.14
N LEU A 45 0.78 -2.30 7.89
CA LEU A 45 1.89 -1.61 8.56
C LEU A 45 1.82 -0.10 8.30
N LYS A 46 1.55 0.31 7.05
CA LYS A 46 1.39 1.72 6.68
C LYS A 46 0.22 2.38 7.42
N THR A 47 -0.95 1.73 7.48
CA THR A 47 -2.12 2.25 8.23
C THR A 47 -1.81 2.42 9.71
N ILE A 48 -1.12 1.46 10.33
CA ILE A 48 -0.68 1.57 11.74
C ILE A 48 0.26 2.77 11.92
N LYS A 49 1.18 3.01 10.99
CA LYS A 49 2.11 4.15 11.08
C LYS A 49 1.43 5.51 10.94
N GLN A 50 0.38 5.59 10.11
CA GLN A 50 -0.31 6.84 9.79
C GLN A 50 -1.43 7.19 10.78
N THR A 51 -1.90 6.22 11.56
CA THR A 51 -3.00 6.38 12.51
C THR A 51 -2.43 6.50 13.92
N ASP A 52 -2.60 7.65 14.57
CA ASP A 52 -2.28 7.76 15.99
C ASP A 52 -3.20 6.85 16.80
N GLN A 53 -2.63 6.11 17.75
CA GLN A 53 -3.34 5.08 18.54
C GLN A 53 -4.18 4.10 17.68
N CYS A 54 -3.61 3.58 16.60
CA CYS A 54 -4.28 2.63 15.70
C CYS A 54 -4.87 1.42 16.44
N MET A 55 -6.14 1.11 16.18
CA MET A 55 -6.85 -0.06 16.71
C MET A 55 -7.05 -1.12 15.62
N VAL A 56 -7.29 -2.37 16.04
CA VAL A 56 -7.68 -3.46 15.11
C VAL A 56 -8.93 -3.09 14.30
N ALA A 57 -9.88 -2.37 14.89
CA ALA A 57 -11.09 -1.90 14.20
C ALA A 57 -10.77 -0.91 13.07
N ASP A 58 -9.72 -0.10 13.20
CA ASP A 58 -9.29 0.83 12.16
C ASP A 58 -8.70 0.07 10.97
N ILE A 59 -7.99 -1.04 11.22
CA ILE A 59 -7.47 -1.91 10.15
C ILE A 59 -8.61 -2.54 9.35
N VAL A 60 -9.61 -3.09 10.04
CA VAL A 60 -10.80 -3.68 9.41
C VAL A 60 -11.50 -2.65 8.52
N ARG A 61 -11.69 -1.42 9.03
CA ARG A 61 -12.38 -0.35 8.31
C ARG A 61 -11.57 0.18 7.13
N ASN A 62 -10.28 0.48 7.33
CA ASN A 62 -9.45 1.14 6.32
C ASN A 62 -8.98 0.20 5.20
N LEU A 63 -8.97 -1.12 5.44
CA LEU A 63 -8.52 -2.11 4.46
C LEU A 63 -9.64 -3.00 3.94
N GLU A 64 -10.88 -2.81 4.40
CA GLU A 64 -12.06 -3.58 3.98
C GLU A 64 -11.88 -5.11 4.11
N LEU A 65 -11.13 -5.53 5.13
CA LEU A 65 -10.85 -6.92 5.40
C LEU A 65 -11.83 -7.50 6.40
N SER A 66 -12.20 -8.77 6.26
CA SER A 66 -12.95 -9.46 7.31
C SER A 66 -12.16 -9.50 8.62
N SER A 67 -12.86 -9.56 9.76
CA SER A 67 -12.23 -9.66 11.08
C SER A 67 -11.33 -10.89 11.22
N GLY A 68 -11.72 -12.02 10.59
CA GLY A 68 -10.92 -13.24 10.57
C GLY A 68 -9.63 -13.09 9.77
N ALA A 69 -9.70 -12.53 8.56
CA ALA A 69 -8.52 -12.26 7.74
C ALA A 69 -7.59 -11.25 8.42
N THR A 70 -8.14 -10.20 9.00
CA THR A 70 -7.38 -9.18 9.75
C THR A 70 -6.62 -9.81 10.90
N THR A 71 -7.28 -10.65 11.71
CA THR A 71 -6.64 -11.34 12.83
C THR A 71 -5.50 -12.24 12.36
N LEU A 72 -5.71 -13.02 11.30
CA LEU A 72 -4.69 -13.92 10.76
C LEU A 72 -3.45 -13.17 10.30
N ILE A 73 -3.62 -12.06 9.59
CA ILE A 73 -2.48 -11.27 9.07
C ILE A 73 -1.77 -10.54 10.20
N LEU A 74 -2.50 -9.95 11.14
CA LEU A 74 -1.90 -9.30 12.30
C LEU A 74 -1.11 -10.30 13.15
N ASN A 75 -1.55 -11.56 13.26
CA ASN A 75 -0.83 -12.59 14.01
C ASN A 75 0.52 -12.86 13.34
N LYS A 76 0.53 -13.02 12.01
CA LYS A 76 1.77 -13.20 11.24
C LYS A 76 2.72 -12.00 11.39
N LEU A 77 2.20 -10.78 11.34
CA LEU A 77 3.01 -9.57 11.51
C LEU A 77 3.60 -9.45 12.93
N GLU A 78 2.89 -9.93 13.95
CA GLU A 78 3.37 -9.99 15.32
C GLU A 78 4.41 -11.11 15.51
N GLU A 79 4.18 -12.29 14.95
CA GLU A 79 5.15 -13.41 14.89
C GLU A 79 6.44 -13.02 14.17
N GLU A 80 6.35 -12.20 13.12
CA GLU A 80 7.49 -11.64 12.38
C GLU A 80 8.14 -10.44 13.10
N ASN A 81 7.71 -10.11 14.32
CA ASN A 81 8.19 -9.00 15.14
C ASN A 81 8.07 -7.62 14.47
N LEU A 82 7.05 -7.41 13.64
CA LEU A 82 6.83 -6.15 12.91
C LEU A 82 5.86 -5.20 13.64
N LEU A 83 5.02 -5.73 14.51
CA LEU A 83 4.11 -4.96 15.35
C LEU A 83 3.94 -5.62 16.71
N THR A 84 3.37 -4.86 17.63
CA THR A 84 2.92 -5.33 18.95
C THR A 84 1.47 -4.95 19.15
N ARG A 85 0.77 -5.74 19.97
CA ARG A 85 -0.59 -5.42 20.42
C ARG A 85 -0.65 -5.15 21.90
N LYS A 86 -1.42 -4.13 22.27
CA LYS A 86 -1.73 -3.83 23.67
C LYS A 86 -3.23 -3.72 23.86
N ARG A 87 -3.78 -4.58 24.72
CA ARG A 87 -5.18 -4.44 25.17
C ARG A 87 -5.29 -3.23 26.08
N TYR A 88 -6.34 -2.44 25.90
CA TYR A 88 -6.62 -1.34 26.80
C TYR A 88 -7.12 -1.88 28.15
N GLU A 89 -6.59 -1.34 29.24
CA GLU A 89 -6.86 -1.88 30.59
C GLU A 89 -8.31 -1.68 31.02
N LYS A 90 -8.93 -0.56 30.64
CA LYS A 90 -10.32 -0.23 31.01
C LYS A 90 -11.36 -0.91 30.12
N ASP A 91 -11.00 -1.26 28.88
CA ASP A 91 -11.86 -2.02 27.98
C ASP A 91 -11.01 -2.99 27.13
N ARG A 92 -11.01 -4.27 27.52
CA ARG A 92 -10.21 -5.31 26.86
C ARG A 92 -10.65 -5.63 25.42
N ARG A 93 -11.79 -5.09 24.98
CA ARG A 93 -12.26 -5.17 23.59
C ARG A 93 -11.45 -4.23 22.69
N ILE A 94 -10.86 -3.18 23.26
CA ILE A 94 -9.97 -2.27 22.54
C ILE A 94 -8.56 -2.86 22.52
N VAL A 95 -8.04 -3.05 21.30
CA VAL A 95 -6.70 -3.56 21.04
C VAL A 95 -5.96 -2.56 20.19
N PHE A 96 -4.97 -1.91 20.79
CA PHE A 96 -4.07 -0.98 20.11
C PHE A 96 -2.94 -1.73 19.42
N LEU A 97 -2.57 -1.23 18.26
CA LEU A 97 -1.48 -1.70 17.42
C LEU A 97 -0.37 -0.65 17.39
N ARG A 98 0.87 -1.11 17.50
CA ARG A 98 2.04 -0.24 17.32
C ARG A 98 3.12 -1.00 16.57
N LEU A 99 3.78 -0.34 15.63
CA LEU A 99 4.94 -0.91 14.95
C LEU A 99 6.09 -1.11 15.93
N THR A 100 6.81 -2.20 15.77
CA THR A 100 8.13 -2.35 16.39
C THR A 100 9.15 -1.50 15.62
N LYS A 101 10.36 -1.35 16.16
CA LYS A 101 11.46 -0.73 15.42
C LYS A 101 11.73 -1.44 14.09
N GLN A 102 11.71 -2.78 14.09
CA GLN A 102 11.86 -3.59 12.87
C GLN A 102 10.74 -3.31 11.86
N GLY A 103 9.49 -3.20 12.30
CA GLY A 103 8.36 -2.84 11.42
C GLY A 103 8.51 -1.46 10.78
N GLU A 104 8.99 -0.48 11.56
CA GLU A 104 9.29 0.86 11.03
C GLU A 104 10.43 0.85 10.01
N ASP A 105 11.51 0.12 10.29
CA ASP A 105 12.67 0.04 9.40
C ASP A 105 12.31 -0.65 8.07
N ILE A 106 11.46 -1.68 8.11
CA ILE A 106 10.91 -2.31 6.89
C ILE A 106 10.06 -1.32 6.10
N LEU A 107 9.17 -0.57 6.75
CA LEU A 107 8.38 0.45 6.05
C LEU A 107 9.26 1.54 5.42
N HIS A 108 10.34 1.93 6.09
CA HIS A 108 11.30 2.89 5.56
C HIS A 108 11.94 2.37 4.27
N LYS A 109 12.50 1.14 4.30
CA LYS A 109 13.11 0.50 3.13
C LYS A 109 12.16 0.40 1.95
N ILE A 110 10.91 -0.01 2.19
CA ILE A 110 9.88 -0.06 1.14
C ILE A 110 9.60 1.35 0.59
N SER A 111 9.55 2.37 1.46
CA SER A 111 9.27 3.75 1.04
C SER A 111 10.38 4.36 0.20
N GLU A 112 11.65 4.14 0.57
CA GLU A 112 12.82 4.56 -0.22
C GLU A 112 12.82 3.88 -1.58
N SER A 113 12.62 2.56 -1.62
CA SER A 113 12.55 1.84 -2.88
C SER A 113 11.42 2.34 -3.79
N ARG A 114 10.24 2.63 -3.23
CA ARG A 114 9.14 3.23 -3.99
C ARG A 114 9.55 4.57 -4.57
N LYS A 115 10.22 5.42 -3.79
CA LYS A 115 10.70 6.73 -4.25
C LYS A 115 11.67 6.59 -5.42
N ASP A 116 12.66 5.71 -5.32
CA ASP A 116 13.65 5.49 -6.39
C ASP A 116 12.97 5.00 -7.67
N PHE A 117 12.03 4.07 -7.53
CA PHE A 117 11.26 3.54 -8.65
C PHE A 117 10.41 4.61 -9.34
N PHE A 118 9.62 5.39 -8.59
CA PHE A 118 8.83 6.49 -9.16
C PHE A 118 9.72 7.56 -9.80
N THR A 119 10.86 7.85 -9.19
CA THR A 119 11.85 8.80 -9.74
C THR A 119 12.37 8.32 -11.09
N ALA A 120 12.73 7.03 -11.20
CA ALA A 120 13.19 6.45 -12.46
C ALA A 120 12.09 6.41 -13.53
N ALA A 121 10.88 6.00 -13.15
CA ALA A 121 9.76 5.86 -14.08
C ALA A 121 9.25 7.20 -14.62
N LEU A 122 9.31 8.26 -13.82
CA LEU A 122 8.87 9.60 -14.22
C LEU A 122 10.02 10.47 -14.77
N LYS A 123 11.22 9.90 -14.89
CA LYS A 123 12.43 10.63 -15.33
C LYS A 123 12.30 11.20 -16.75
N THR A 124 11.55 10.53 -17.63
CA THR A 124 11.37 10.95 -19.03
C THR A 124 10.36 12.07 -19.19
N LEU A 125 9.57 12.36 -18.16
CA LEU A 125 8.57 13.41 -18.18
C LEU A 125 9.19 14.73 -17.73
N THR A 126 8.83 15.80 -18.43
CA THR A 126 9.03 17.18 -17.96
C THR A 126 8.17 17.45 -16.73
N ASP A 127 8.45 18.55 -16.02
CA ASP A 127 7.68 18.87 -14.82
C ASP A 127 6.22 19.23 -15.14
N ASP A 128 5.96 19.85 -16.30
CA ASP A 128 4.60 20.11 -16.78
C ASP A 128 3.84 18.81 -17.09
N GLU A 129 4.48 17.84 -17.74
CA GLU A 129 3.87 16.53 -18.01
C GLU A 129 3.61 15.75 -16.72
N LYS A 130 4.49 15.85 -15.71
CA LYS A 130 4.23 15.24 -14.38
C LYS A 130 3.03 15.87 -13.71
N MET A 131 2.91 17.20 -13.74
CA MET A 131 1.76 17.91 -13.18
C MET A 131 0.46 17.53 -13.90
N GLN A 132 0.50 17.44 -15.23
CA GLN A 132 -0.64 17.01 -16.03
C GLN A 132 -1.04 15.57 -15.70
N LEU A 133 -0.08 14.65 -15.62
CA LEU A 133 -0.33 13.26 -15.24
C LEU A 133 -0.98 13.17 -13.85
N MET A 134 -0.45 13.90 -12.85
CA MET A 134 -1.01 13.93 -11.50
C MET A 134 -2.44 14.47 -11.50
N HIS A 135 -2.70 15.55 -12.24
CA HIS A 135 -4.03 16.14 -12.37
C HIS A 135 -5.03 15.16 -12.98
N LEU A 136 -4.66 14.50 -14.08
CA LEU A 136 -5.53 13.54 -14.77
C LEU A 136 -5.82 12.31 -13.88
N LEU A 137 -4.79 11.75 -13.23
CA LEU A 137 -4.97 10.63 -12.31
C LEU A 137 -5.87 10.99 -11.13
N GLN A 138 -5.71 12.18 -10.54
CA GLN A 138 -6.57 12.64 -9.44
C GLN A 138 -8.03 12.73 -9.85
N LYS A 139 -8.32 13.25 -11.05
CA LYS A 139 -9.70 13.31 -11.56
C LYS A 139 -10.32 11.92 -11.69
N ILE A 140 -9.56 10.94 -12.17
CA ILE A 140 -10.03 9.56 -12.31
C ILE A 140 -10.24 8.91 -10.94
N THR A 141 -9.33 9.10 -9.98
CA THR A 141 -9.43 8.44 -8.66
C THR A 141 -10.54 9.00 -7.79
N VAL A 142 -10.84 10.31 -7.90
CA VAL A 142 -11.94 10.94 -7.16
C VAL A 142 -13.30 10.42 -7.63
N ASP A 143 -13.46 10.17 -8.93
CA ASP A 143 -14.70 9.62 -9.47
C ASP A 143 -14.86 8.11 -9.23
N MET A 144 -13.79 7.41 -8.82
CA MET A 144 -13.77 5.95 -8.64
C MET A 144 -13.87 5.47 -7.17
N ASP A 145 -14.05 6.36 -6.18
CA ASP A 145 -14.09 6.02 -4.75
C ASP A 145 -12.97 5.04 -4.31
N LEU A 146 -11.74 5.22 -4.82
CA LEU A 146 -10.54 4.41 -4.52
C LEU A 146 -9.65 5.00 -3.41
#